data_AF-A0A0S8JHZ5-F1
#
_entry.id   AF-A0A0S8JHZ5-F1
#
_cell.length_a   1.000
_cell.length_b   1.000
_cell.length_c   1.000
_cell.angle_alpha   90.00
_cell.angle_beta   90.00
_cell.angle_gamma   90.00
#
_symmetry.space_group_name_H-M   'P 1'
#
loop_
_entity.id
_entity.type
_entity.pdbx_description
1 polymer ?
#
loop_
_entity_poly.entity_id
_entity_poly.type
_entity_poly.pdbx_seq_one_letter_code
_entity_poly.pdbx_strand_id
1 'polypeptide(L)'
;MNFTGSLNKGNQLTMFADVLNQVSYLSIRKILNFSLIQLSYLLSILFNRPLVWGKPFFISLEPASVCNLACPQCPAGVGDVKREKIFLDVNAYKAIVDEISGTTIILSLYHQGEPLMHKSFADMVKYASERK
;
A
#
# COMPACT_ATOMS: atom_id res chain seq x y z
N MET A 1 11.49 17.64 29.58
CA MET A 1 11.48 18.21 28.22
C MET A 1 10.05 18.20 27.72
N ASN A 2 9.39 19.35 27.74
CA ASN A 2 7.97 19.47 27.38
C ASN A 2 7.84 19.52 25.86
N PHE A 3 7.34 18.44 25.26
CA PHE A 3 6.90 18.41 23.86
C PHE A 3 5.52 19.08 23.74
N THR A 4 5.47 20.40 23.91
CA THR A 4 4.35 21.20 23.41
C THR A 4 4.65 21.58 21.97
N GLY A 5 4.37 20.67 21.04
CA GLY A 5 4.37 20.96 19.61
C GLY A 5 3.25 21.94 19.28
N SER A 6 3.63 23.18 19.02
CA SER A 6 2.76 24.24 18.48
C SER A 6 2.09 23.75 17.18
N LEU A 7 0.77 23.58 17.21
CA LEU A 7 -0.04 23.33 16.02
C LEU A 7 -0.08 24.61 15.18
N ASN A 8 0.81 24.68 14.20
CA ASN A 8 0.94 25.80 13.28
C ASN A 8 -0.21 25.76 12.25
N LYS A 9 -0.97 26.86 12.09
CA LYS A 9 -2.13 26.97 11.18
C LYS A 9 -1.82 26.62 9.71
N GLY A 10 -0.55 26.62 9.31
CA GLY A 10 -0.10 26.13 7.99
C GLY A 10 -0.33 24.63 7.74
N ASN A 11 -0.56 23.84 8.79
CA ASN A 11 -0.69 22.38 8.71
C ASN A 11 -2.11 21.89 8.35
N GLN A 12 -3.12 22.77 8.44
CA GLN A 12 -4.49 22.40 8.04
C GLN A 12 -4.67 22.49 6.51
N LEU A 13 -4.12 23.51 5.87
CA LEU A 13 -4.22 23.70 4.41
C LEU A 13 -3.50 22.57 3.65
N THR A 14 -2.36 22.08 4.19
CA THR A 14 -1.66 20.91 3.65
C THR A 14 -2.48 19.64 3.81
N MET A 15 -3.08 19.41 4.98
CA MET A 15 -3.91 18.24 5.23
C MET A 15 -5.13 18.16 4.30
N PHE A 16 -5.82 19.29 4.04
CA PHE A 16 -6.93 19.31 3.07
C PHE A 16 -6.45 19.06 1.63
N ALA A 17 -5.32 19.63 1.22
CA ALA A 17 -4.74 19.38 -0.10
C ALA A 17 -4.31 17.92 -0.29
N ASP A 18 -3.76 17.30 0.76
CA ASP A 18 -3.36 15.89 0.77
C ASP A 18 -4.58 14.98 0.62
N VAL A 19 -5.67 15.27 1.33
CA VAL A 19 -6.95 14.55 1.19
C VAL A 19 -7.51 14.69 -0.22
N LEU A 20 -7.50 15.90 -0.80
CA LEU A 20 -7.97 16.11 -2.18
C LEU A 20 -7.12 15.35 -3.20
N ASN A 21 -5.80 15.31 -3.01
CA ASN A 21 -4.91 14.55 -3.87
C ASN A 21 -5.21 13.05 -3.78
N GLN A 22 -5.43 12.52 -2.57
CA GLN A 22 -5.84 11.13 -2.35
C GLN A 22 -7.19 10.80 -3.01
N VAL A 23 -8.17 11.70 -2.91
CA VAL A 23 -9.47 11.53 -3.58
C VAL A 23 -9.31 11.44 -5.10
N SER A 24 -8.30 12.11 -5.68
CA SER A 24 -8.03 12.03 -7.12
C SER A 24 -7.60 10.64 -7.62
N TYR A 25 -7.22 9.72 -6.71
CA TYR A 25 -6.89 8.32 -7.02
C TYR A 25 -8.09 7.36 -6.90
N LEU A 26 -9.26 7.86 -6.49
CA LEU A 26 -10.50 7.08 -6.38
C LEU A 26 -11.26 7.12 -7.70
N SER A 27 -11.01 6.13 -8.57
CA SER A 27 -11.84 5.93 -9.76
C SER A 27 -13.20 5.32 -9.40
N ILE A 28 -14.20 5.50 -10.27
CA ILE A 28 -15.52 4.88 -10.11
C ILE A 28 -15.42 3.37 -9.95
N ARG A 29 -14.48 2.73 -10.66
CA ARG A 29 -14.23 1.27 -10.56
C ARG A 29 -13.79 0.86 -9.16
N LYS A 30 -12.89 1.63 -8.54
CA LYS A 30 -12.44 1.39 -7.16
C LYS A 30 -13.55 1.58 -6.15
N ILE A 31 -14.37 2.62 -6.31
CA ILE A 31 -15.52 2.90 -5.43
C ILE A 31 -16.52 1.74 -5.53
N LEU A 32 -16.90 1.33 -6.74
CA LEU A 32 -17.81 0.21 -6.96
C LEU A 32 -17.26 -1.10 -6.38
N ASN A 33 -15.96 -1.38 -6.59
CA ASN A 33 -15.30 -2.53 -6.00
C ASN A 33 -15.35 -2.50 -4.46
N PHE A 34 -15.05 -1.35 -3.85
CA PHE A 34 -15.10 -1.20 -2.41
C PHE A 34 -16.53 -1.37 -1.87
N SER A 35 -17.53 -0.76 -2.49
CA SER A 35 -18.94 -0.96 -2.13
C SER A 35 -19.37 -2.43 -2.24
N LEU A 36 -18.89 -3.14 -3.27
CA LEU A 36 -19.15 -4.57 -3.46
C LEU A 36 -18.53 -5.42 -2.34
N ILE A 37 -17.32 -5.09 -1.88
CA ILE A 37 -16.68 -5.74 -0.72
C ILE A 37 -17.49 -5.51 0.55
N GLN A 38 -17.93 -4.27 0.81
CA GLN A 38 -18.72 -3.96 2.00
C GLN A 38 -20.05 -4.73 1.99
N LEU A 39 -20.75 -4.73 0.85
CA LEU A 39 -22.00 -5.46 0.72
C LEU A 39 -21.79 -6.97 0.88
N SER A 40 -20.77 -7.55 0.24
CA SER A 40 -20.51 -8.99 0.34
C SER A 40 -20.14 -9.40 1.76
N TYR A 41 -19.38 -8.57 2.49
CA TYR A 41 -19.07 -8.77 3.90
C TYR A 41 -20.32 -8.76 4.78
N LEU A 42 -21.19 -7.75 4.62
CA LEU A 42 -22.44 -7.66 5.37
C LEU A 42 -23.35 -8.87 5.14
N LEU A 43 -23.50 -9.28 3.88
CA LEU A 43 -24.29 -10.46 3.53
C LEU A 43 -23.62 -11.75 4.01
N SER A 44 -22.28 -11.79 4.05
CA SER A 44 -21.54 -12.93 4.57
C SER A 44 -21.85 -13.16 6.06
N ILE A 45 -21.89 -12.07 6.83
CA ILE A 45 -22.33 -12.09 8.25
C ILE A 45 -23.81 -12.50 8.35
N LEU A 46 -24.69 -11.85 7.58
CA LEU A 46 -26.14 -12.09 7.65
C LEU A 46 -26.53 -13.54 7.35
N PHE A 47 -25.90 -14.14 6.34
CA PHE A 47 -26.20 -15.51 5.90
C PHE A 47 -25.24 -16.56 6.46
N ASN A 48 -24.30 -16.18 7.33
CA ASN A 48 -23.26 -17.03 7.91
C ASN A 48 -22.55 -17.92 6.88
N ARG A 49 -22.21 -17.34 5.72
CA ARG A 49 -21.51 -18.03 4.62
C ARG A 49 -20.52 -17.09 3.96
N PRO A 50 -19.34 -17.56 3.52
CA PRO A 50 -18.35 -16.69 2.89
C PRO A 50 -18.83 -16.21 1.52
N LEU A 51 -19.10 -14.90 1.39
CA LEU A 51 -19.44 -14.25 0.12
C LEU A 51 -18.33 -13.26 -0.26
N VAL A 52 -17.56 -13.60 -1.30
CA VAL A 52 -16.41 -12.79 -1.76
C VAL A 52 -16.67 -12.35 -3.19
N TRP A 53 -17.09 -11.10 -3.37
CA TRP A 53 -17.46 -10.58 -4.69
C TRP A 53 -16.49 -9.53 -5.24
N GLY A 54 -15.81 -8.79 -4.35
CA GLY A 54 -14.83 -7.77 -4.74
C GLY A 54 -13.39 -8.27 -4.78
N LYS A 55 -12.51 -7.43 -5.33
CA LYS A 55 -11.05 -7.59 -5.35
C LYS A 55 -10.39 -6.80 -4.22
N PRO A 56 -9.17 -7.14 -3.78
CA PRO A 56 -8.49 -6.42 -2.69
C PRO A 56 -8.36 -4.92 -2.96
N PHE A 57 -8.89 -4.10 -2.05
CA PHE A 57 -8.74 -2.64 -2.10
C PHE A 57 -7.40 -2.15 -1.51
N PHE A 58 -6.74 -2.98 -0.70
CA PHE A 58 -5.43 -2.76 -0.13
C PHE A 58 -4.50 -3.89 -0.55
N ILE A 59 -3.36 -3.55 -1.14
CA ILE A 59 -2.34 -4.51 -1.55
C ILE A 59 -0.98 -4.02 -1.03
N SER A 60 -0.19 -4.95 -0.49
CA SER A 60 1.21 -4.69 -0.14
C SER A 60 2.13 -5.45 -1.07
N LEU A 61 3.07 -4.75 -1.69
CA LEU A 61 4.16 -5.31 -2.48
C LEU A 61 5.48 -4.96 -1.81
N GLU A 62 6.44 -5.88 -1.85
CA GLU A 62 7.76 -5.71 -1.26
C GLU A 62 8.78 -5.47 -2.38
N PRO A 63 9.22 -4.21 -2.64
CA PRO A 63 10.16 -3.94 -3.72
C PRO A 63 11.54 -4.55 -3.45
N ALA A 64 11.95 -4.57 -2.19
CA ALA A 64 13.21 -5.12 -1.74
C ALA A 64 12.99 -5.91 -0.45
N SER A 65 13.52 -7.13 -0.42
CA SER A 65 13.54 -7.97 0.78
C SER A 65 14.77 -7.79 1.65
N VAL A 66 15.65 -6.88 1.25
CA VAL A 66 16.85 -6.51 1.99
C VAL A 66 16.60 -5.23 2.78
N CYS A 67 17.19 -5.14 3.96
CA CYS A 67 17.20 -3.95 4.79
C CYS A 67 18.66 -3.65 5.21
N ASN A 68 19.03 -2.37 5.26
CA ASN A 68 20.34 -1.90 5.72
C ASN A 68 20.41 -1.68 7.25
N LEU A 69 19.31 -1.90 7.96
CA LEU A 69 19.20 -1.78 9.42
C LEU A 69 19.05 -3.15 10.08
N ALA A 70 19.40 -3.24 11.37
CA ALA A 70 19.32 -4.44 12.19
C ALA A 70 18.49 -4.21 13.47
N CYS A 71 17.23 -3.81 13.30
CA CYS A 71 16.35 -3.47 14.41
C CYS A 71 16.03 -4.73 15.26
N PRO A 72 16.21 -4.70 16.60
CA PRO A 72 16.08 -5.88 17.46
C PRO A 72 14.64 -6.42 17.57
N GLN A 73 13.64 -5.60 17.22
CA GLN A 73 12.22 -5.96 17.22
C GLN A 73 11.71 -6.51 15.87
N CYS A 74 12.55 -6.49 14.84
CA CYS A 74 12.15 -6.92 13.49
C CYS A 74 12.78 -8.29 13.16
N PRO A 75 12.00 -9.30 12.73
CA PRO A 75 12.52 -10.64 12.43
C PRO A 75 13.56 -10.61 11.28
N ALA A 76 13.44 -9.67 10.33
CA ALA A 76 14.44 -9.48 9.28
C ALA A 76 15.75 -8.87 9.82
N GLY A 77 15.67 -8.02 10.84
CA GLY A 77 16.81 -7.35 11.46
C GLY A 77 17.62 -8.26 12.37
N VAL A 78 16.95 -9.18 13.09
CA VAL A 78 17.61 -10.19 13.94
C VAL A 78 18.06 -11.44 13.17
N GLY A 79 17.62 -11.59 11.91
CA GLY A 79 18.03 -12.69 11.04
C GLY A 79 17.17 -13.95 11.12
N ASP A 80 15.95 -13.87 11.66
CA ASP A 80 15.00 -15.00 11.74
C ASP A 80 14.37 -15.33 10.37
N VAL A 81 14.39 -14.38 9.45
CA VAL A 81 13.85 -14.53 8.10
C VAL A 81 14.81 -15.34 7.22
N LYS A 82 14.44 -16.59 6.91
CA LYS A 82 15.28 -17.54 6.14
C LYS A 82 15.10 -17.52 4.61
N ARG A 83 14.20 -16.68 4.09
CA ARG A 83 13.95 -16.56 2.65
C ARG A 83 15.09 -15.83 1.94
N GLU A 84 15.20 -16.01 0.63
CA GLU A 84 16.23 -15.36 -0.18
C GLU A 84 16.06 -13.83 -0.19
N LYS A 85 17.20 -13.14 -0.16
CA LYS A 85 17.32 -11.68 -0.24
C LYS A 85 17.33 -11.24 -1.71
N ILE A 86 16.14 -10.96 -2.24
CA ILE A 86 15.89 -10.53 -3.62
C ILE A 86 15.32 -9.12 -3.74
N PHE A 87 15.47 -8.55 -4.93
CA PHE A 87 14.79 -7.35 -5.38
C PHE A 87 13.68 -7.74 -6.36
N LEU A 88 12.51 -7.11 -6.25
CA LEU A 88 11.38 -7.39 -7.13
C LEU A 88 11.71 -6.96 -8.56
N ASP A 89 11.58 -7.87 -9.52
CA ASP A 89 11.78 -7.53 -10.94
C ASP A 89 10.79 -6.41 -11.37
N VAL A 90 11.33 -5.42 -12.08
CA VAL A 90 10.55 -4.23 -12.48
C VAL A 90 9.43 -4.61 -13.44
N ASN A 91 9.63 -5.60 -14.33
CA ASN A 91 8.58 -6.00 -15.27
C ASN A 91 7.47 -6.78 -14.55
N ALA A 92 7.84 -7.66 -13.60
CA ALA A 92 6.88 -8.32 -12.73
C ALA A 92 6.07 -7.29 -11.92
N TYR A 93 6.73 -6.30 -11.33
CA TYR A 93 6.05 -5.19 -10.64
C TYR A 93 5.03 -4.49 -11.53
N LYS A 94 5.45 -4.10 -12.75
CA LYS A 94 4.58 -3.42 -13.71
C LYS A 94 3.35 -4.25 -14.07
N ALA A 95 3.55 -5.53 -14.38
CA ALA A 95 2.46 -6.45 -14.69
C ALA A 95 1.46 -6.58 -13.53
N ILE A 96 1.95 -6.69 -12.29
CA ILE A 96 1.11 -6.74 -11.09
C ILE A 96 0.32 -5.43 -10.94
N VAL A 97 0.98 -4.27 -11.06
CA VAL A 97 0.33 -2.96 -10.94
C VAL A 97 -0.75 -2.77 -12.01
N ASP A 98 -0.48 -3.19 -13.25
CA ASP A 98 -1.46 -3.11 -14.33
C ASP A 98 -2.72 -3.93 -14.00
N GLU A 99 -2.56 -5.14 -13.45
CA GLU A 99 -3.67 -6.01 -13.07
C GLU A 99 -4.53 -5.42 -11.95
N ILE A 100 -3.91 -4.81 -10.93
CA ILE A 100 -4.61 -4.37 -9.71
C ILE A 100 -5.12 -2.92 -9.74
N SER A 101 -4.61 -2.11 -10.67
CA SER A 101 -4.86 -0.65 -10.77
C SER A 101 -6.35 -0.29 -10.74
N GLY A 102 -7.21 -1.11 -11.37
CA GLY A 102 -8.65 -0.85 -11.46
C GLY A 102 -9.42 -1.00 -10.14
N THR A 103 -8.87 -1.69 -9.14
CA THR A 103 -9.59 -2.07 -7.92
C THR A 103 -8.89 -1.68 -6.61
N THR A 104 -7.57 -1.49 -6.65
CA THR A 104 -6.76 -1.17 -5.48
C THR A 104 -6.78 0.32 -5.20
N ILE A 105 -7.22 0.68 -3.99
CA ILE A 105 -7.22 2.07 -3.49
C ILE A 105 -5.86 2.40 -2.87
N ILE A 106 -5.29 1.45 -2.13
CA ILE A 106 -4.02 1.64 -1.40
C ILE A 106 -3.03 0.58 -1.84
N LEU A 107 -1.92 1.02 -2.43
CA LEU A 107 -0.75 0.20 -2.70
C LEU A 107 0.35 0.57 -1.71
N SER A 108 0.65 -0.35 -0.79
CA SER A 108 1.78 -0.25 0.13
C SER A 108 3.00 -0.87 -0.53
N LEU A 109 4.12 -0.14 -0.60
CA LEU A 109 5.39 -0.66 -1.11
C LEU A 109 6.33 -1.01 0.04
N TYR A 110 5.85 -1.73 1.05
CA TYR A 110 6.60 -2.00 2.28
C TYR A 110 6.21 -3.33 2.92
N HIS A 111 7.21 -4.05 3.44
CA HIS A 111 7.00 -5.22 4.28
C HIS A 111 8.27 -5.54 5.11
N GLN A 112 8.91 -6.69 4.93
CA GLN A 112 10.08 -7.15 5.71
C GLN A 112 11.41 -6.82 5.03
N GLY A 113 11.54 -5.59 4.53
CA GLY A 113 12.73 -5.06 3.86
C GLY A 113 12.69 -3.52 3.82
N GLU A 114 13.67 -2.90 3.18
CA GLU A 114 13.75 -1.45 3.01
C GLU A 114 13.51 -1.09 1.54
N PRO A 115 12.34 -0.52 1.18
CA PRO A 115 11.98 -0.23 -0.20
C PRO A 115 13.00 0.64 -0.94
N LEU A 116 13.63 1.58 -0.24
CA LEU A 116 14.64 2.48 -0.80
C LEU A 116 15.94 1.79 -1.21
N MET A 117 16.14 0.52 -0.81
CA MET A 117 17.27 -0.28 -1.30
C MET A 117 17.08 -0.72 -2.76
N HIS A 118 15.86 -0.69 -3.30
CA HIS A 118 15.60 -1.00 -4.70
C HIS A 118 16.01 0.19 -5.59
N LYS A 119 16.98 -0.01 -6.48
CA LYS A 119 17.53 1.07 -7.34
C LYS A 119 16.48 1.80 -8.17
N SER A 120 15.43 1.10 -8.61
CA SER A 120 14.33 1.66 -9.39
C SER A 120 13.09 2.03 -8.56
N PHE A 121 13.22 2.18 -7.23
CA PHE A 121 12.07 2.47 -6.36
C PHE A 121 11.30 3.72 -6.80
N ALA A 122 12.00 4.80 -7.13
CA ALA A 122 11.37 6.03 -7.61
C ALA A 122 10.56 5.81 -8.90
N ASP A 123 11.08 5.02 -9.83
CA ASP A 123 10.37 4.67 -11.07
C ASP A 123 9.15 3.80 -10.80
N MET A 124 9.24 2.87 -9.84
CA MET A 124 8.10 2.06 -9.40
C MET A 124 6.98 2.93 -8.84
N VAL A 125 7.29 3.86 -7.94
CA VAL A 125 6.32 4.81 -7.36
C VAL A 125 5.66 5.65 -8.46
N LYS A 126 6.45 6.18 -9.39
CA LYS A 126 5.95 6.94 -10.53
C LYS A 126 5.01 6.09 -11.39
N TYR A 127 5.40 4.87 -11.73
CA TYR A 127 4.63 3.95 -12.57
C TYR A 127 3.24 3.65 -11.98
N ALA A 128 3.16 3.41 -10.67
CA ALA A 128 1.89 3.19 -9.99
C ALA A 128 1.04 4.46 -9.89
N SER A 129 1.64 5.63 -9.64
CA SER A 129 0.92 6.90 -9.58
C SER A 129 0.27 7.28 -10.91
N GLU A 130 0.91 6.95 -12.04
CA GLU A 130 0.36 7.14 -13.38
C GLU A 130 -0.84 6.22 -13.70
N ARG A 131 -1.05 5.16 -12.90
CA ARG A 131 -2.14 4.17 -13.06
C ARG A 131 -3.19 4.33 -11.97
N LYS A 132 -3.80 5.51 -11.98
CA LYS A 132 -4.90 5.88 -11.08
C LYS A 132 -6.09 4.93 -11.15
#